data_AF-A0A645GPQ6-F1
#
_entry.id   AF-A0A645GPQ6-F1
#
_cell.length_a   1.000
_cell.length_b   1.000
_cell.length_c   1.000
_cell.angle_alpha   90.00
_cell.angle_beta   90.00
_cell.angle_gamma   90.00
#
_symmetry.space_group_name_H-M   'P 1'
#
loop_
_entity.id
_entity.type
_entity.pdbx_description
1 polymer ?
#
loop_
_entity_poly.entity_id
_entity_poly.type
_entity_poly.pdbx_seq_one_letter_code
_entity_poly.pdbx_strand_id
1 'polypeptide(L)'
;MMLENPNLLEHETFTDMLWAVFHLTDELLARENIESLPESDIKHLENDVKRVFNSILVQWVGYMNHLKSDYPYLFSLELRRNPFSPDNGVIVR
;
A
#
# COMPACT_ATOMS: atom_id res chain seq x y z
N MET A 1 -6.81 5.64 -17.11
CA MET A 1 -5.70 4.95 -17.82
C MET A 1 -5.17 3.66 -17.15
N MET A 2 -5.20 3.45 -15.82
CA MET A 2 -5.13 2.08 -15.25
C MET A 2 -6.48 1.56 -14.76
N LEU A 3 -7.31 2.42 -14.16
CA LEU A 3 -8.64 2.08 -13.61
C LEU A 3 -9.69 1.64 -14.64
N GLU A 4 -9.40 1.78 -15.95
CA GLU A 4 -10.29 1.35 -17.04
C GLU A 4 -10.07 -0.12 -17.44
N ASN A 5 -9.09 -0.81 -16.84
CA ASN A 5 -8.84 -2.21 -17.13
C ASN A 5 -9.91 -3.09 -16.45
N PRO A 6 -10.73 -3.85 -17.20
CA PRO A 6 -11.81 -4.65 -16.64
C PRO A 6 -11.33 -5.74 -15.67
N ASN A 7 -10.09 -6.24 -15.82
CA ASN A 7 -9.50 -7.19 -14.87
C ASN A 7 -9.22 -6.56 -13.48
N LEU A 8 -9.19 -5.23 -13.37
CA LEU A 8 -9.06 -4.53 -12.09
C LEU A 8 -10.42 -4.34 -11.40
N LEU A 9 -11.51 -4.27 -12.18
CA LEU A 9 -12.88 -4.12 -11.67
C LEU A 9 -13.40 -5.41 -11.01
N GLU A 10 -12.83 -6.57 -11.34
CA GLU A 10 -13.13 -7.84 -10.66
C GLU A 10 -12.54 -7.91 -9.24
N HIS A 11 -11.59 -7.02 -8.89
CA HIS A 11 -10.95 -6.96 -7.59
C HIS A 11 -11.25 -5.62 -6.90
N GLU A 12 -12.42 -5.52 -6.26
CA GLU A 12 -12.88 -4.32 -5.54
C GLU A 12 -11.80 -3.75 -4.62
N THR A 13 -11.14 -4.60 -3.82
CA THR A 13 -10.13 -4.17 -2.84
C THR A 13 -8.85 -3.62 -3.47
N PHE A 14 -8.47 -4.07 -4.68
CA PHE A 14 -7.29 -3.57 -5.38
C PHE A 14 -7.59 -2.21 -6.01
N THR A 15 -8.77 -2.07 -6.61
CA THR A 15 -9.24 -0.79 -7.16
C THR A 15 -9.38 0.26 -6.05
N ASP A 16 -9.93 -0.12 -4.88
CA ASP A 16 -10.02 0.77 -3.71
C ASP A 16 -8.65 1.20 -3.19
N MET A 17 -7.66 0.30 -3.20
CA MET A 17 -6.28 0.65 -2.85
C MET A 17 -5.72 1.70 -3.82
N LEU A 18 -5.89 1.51 -5.13
CA LEU A 18 -5.43 2.48 -6.13
C LEU A 18 -6.11 3.84 -5.94
N TRP A 19 -7.42 3.86 -5.70
CA TRP A 19 -8.16 5.09 -5.39
C TRP A 19 -7.61 5.82 -4.18
N ALA A 20 -7.35 5.10 -3.08
CA ALA A 20 -6.77 5.70 -1.89
C ALA A 20 -5.40 6.33 -2.16
N VAL A 21 -4.53 5.63 -2.92
CA VAL A 21 -3.19 6.11 -3.27
C VAL A 21 -3.24 7.34 -4.15
N PHE A 22 -4.07 7.33 -5.20
CA PHE A 22 -4.21 8.47 -6.09
C PHE A 22 -4.79 9.68 -5.36
N HIS A 23 -5.83 9.48 -4.56
CA HIS A 23 -6.41 10.55 -3.77
C HIS A 23 -5.40 11.22 -2.83
N LEU A 24 -4.62 10.44 -2.07
CA LEU A 24 -3.57 11.00 -1.21
C LEU A 24 -2.51 11.73 -2.04
N THR A 25 -2.15 11.21 -3.22
CA THR A 25 -1.18 11.84 -4.11
C THR A 25 -1.68 13.19 -4.60
N ASP A 26 -2.95 13.27 -5.04
CA ASP A 26 -3.58 14.51 -5.50
C ASP A 26 -3.65 15.54 -4.37
N GLU A 27 -4.06 15.13 -3.17
CA GLU A 27 -4.09 15.98 -1.97
C GLU A 27 -2.69 16.54 -1.65
N LEU A 28 -1.64 15.72 -1.71
CA LEU A 28 -0.27 16.17 -1.47
C LEU A 28 0.24 17.13 -2.57
N LEU A 29 -0.07 16.85 -3.84
CA LEU A 29 0.34 17.70 -4.96
C LEU A 29 -0.40 19.04 -5.01
N ALA A 30 -1.64 19.09 -4.52
CA ALA A 30 -2.42 20.32 -4.46
C ALA A 30 -1.93 21.31 -3.38
N ARG A 31 -1.07 20.87 -2.46
CA ARG A 31 -0.57 21.69 -1.34
C ARG A 31 0.82 22.22 -1.64
N GLU A 32 0.95 23.54 -1.73
CA GLU A 32 2.24 24.21 -1.97
C GLU A 32 3.22 24.07 -0.78
N ASN A 33 2.70 23.99 0.46
CA ASN A 33 3.50 23.82 1.66
C ASN A 33 2.78 22.92 2.69
N ILE A 34 3.46 21.86 3.14
CA ILE A 34 2.96 20.90 4.12
C ILE A 34 3.40 21.22 5.56
N GLU A 35 4.40 22.07 5.75
CA GLU A 35 4.97 22.39 7.08
C GLU A 35 4.10 23.35 7.89
N SER A 36 3.23 24.13 7.23
CA SER A 36 2.40 25.16 7.87
C SER A 36 0.90 24.97 7.64
N LEU A 37 0.44 23.72 7.62
CA LEU A 37 -0.97 23.40 7.44
C LEU A 37 -1.78 23.65 8.73
N PRO A 38 -3.05 24.07 8.62
CA PRO A 38 -4.00 24.02 9.72
C PRO A 38 -4.11 22.61 10.31
N GLU A 39 -4.39 22.51 11.62
CA GLU A 39 -4.54 21.22 12.31
C GLU A 39 -5.59 20.31 11.66
N SER A 40 -6.68 20.89 11.14
CA SER A 40 -7.72 20.15 10.42
C SER A 40 -7.19 19.46 9.15
N ASP A 41 -6.29 20.12 8.41
CA ASP A 41 -5.70 19.57 7.19
C ASP A 41 -4.67 18.50 7.51
N ILE A 42 -3.87 18.70 8.56
CA ILE A 42 -2.94 17.67 9.06
C ILE A 42 -3.74 16.42 9.43
N LYS A 43 -4.84 16.57 10.19
CA LYS A 43 -5.70 15.45 10.59
C LYS A 43 -6.37 14.76 9.40
N HIS A 44 -6.72 15.50 8.35
CA HIS A 44 -7.21 14.93 7.10
C HIS A 44 -6.13 14.04 6.47
N LEU A 45 -4.94 14.58 6.23
CA LEU A 45 -3.83 13.84 5.63
C LEU A 45 -3.44 12.60 6.45
N GLU A 46 -3.46 12.68 7.78
CA GLU A 46 -3.25 11.50 8.64
C GLU A 46 -4.26 10.38 8.35
N ASN A 47 -5.54 10.72 8.16
CA ASN A 47 -6.57 9.75 7.85
C ASN A 47 -6.40 9.16 6.44
N ASP A 48 -5.98 9.96 5.47
CA ASP A 48 -5.70 9.50 4.11
C ASP A 48 -4.50 8.57 4.07
N VAL A 49 -3.41 8.92 4.78
CA VAL A 49 -2.24 8.06 4.94
C VAL A 49 -2.64 6.74 5.60
N LYS A 50 -3.43 6.76 6.68
CA LYS A 50 -3.95 5.53 7.30
C LYS A 50 -4.78 4.69 6.34
N ARG A 51 -5.65 5.33 5.54
CA ARG A 51 -6.46 4.66 4.52
C ARG A 51 -5.59 3.97 3.48
N VAL A 52 -4.57 4.66 2.97
CA VAL A 52 -3.60 4.10 2.01
C VAL A 52 -2.86 2.91 2.60
N PHE A 53 -2.26 3.06 3.80
CA PHE A 53 -1.50 2.00 4.44
C PHE A 53 -2.35 0.74 4.69
N ASN A 54 -3.59 0.91 5.17
CA ASN A 54 -4.49 -0.21 5.40
C ASN A 54 -4.83 -0.95 4.10
N SER A 55 -5.15 -0.23 3.03
CA SER A 55 -5.48 -0.85 1.74
C SER A 55 -4.28 -1.57 1.12
N ILE A 56 -3.08 -1.00 1.20
CA ILE A 56 -1.84 -1.65 0.75
C ILE A 56 -1.57 -2.92 1.55
N LEU A 57 -1.74 -2.89 2.87
CA LEU A 57 -1.55 -4.05 3.74
C LEU A 57 -2.47 -5.22 3.37
N VAL A 58 -3.73 -4.95 3.06
CA VAL A 58 -4.69 -5.98 2.62
C VAL A 58 -4.19 -6.67 1.34
N GLN A 59 -3.76 -5.88 0.34
CA GLN A 59 -3.21 -6.45 -0.90
C GLN A 59 -1.92 -7.23 -0.66
N TRP A 60 -1.04 -6.72 0.21
CA TRP A 60 0.21 -7.40 0.53
C TRP A 60 -0.02 -8.74 1.24
N VAL A 61 -0.95 -8.81 2.20
CA VAL A 61 -1.31 -10.08 2.86
C VAL A 61 -1.89 -11.07 1.85
N GLY A 62 -2.76 -10.61 0.95
CA GLY A 62 -3.29 -11.43 -0.15
C GLY A 62 -2.18 -12.00 -1.04
N TYR A 63 -1.23 -11.15 -1.44
CA TYR A 63 -0.06 -11.55 -2.20
C TYR A 63 0.81 -12.58 -1.46
N MET A 64 1.09 -12.35 -0.17
CA MET A 64 1.86 -13.30 0.64
C MET A 64 1.16 -14.65 0.79
N ASN A 65 -0.17 -14.68 0.87
CA ASN A 65 -0.93 -15.94 0.88
C ASN A 65 -0.82 -16.69 -0.45
N HIS A 66 -0.92 -15.99 -1.57
CA HIS A 66 -0.71 -16.58 -2.91
C HIS A 66 0.71 -17.14 -3.04
N LEU A 67 1.74 -16.37 -2.68
CA LEU A 67 3.12 -16.87 -2.69
C LEU A 67 3.30 -18.09 -1.79
N LYS A 68 2.69 -18.10 -0.60
CA LYS A 68 2.80 -19.24 0.32
C LYS A 68 2.24 -20.52 -0.28
N SER A 69 1.13 -20.41 -1.03
CA SER A 69 0.49 -21.54 -1.71
C SER A 69 1.32 -22.02 -2.91
N ASP A 70 1.67 -21.09 -3.80
CA ASP A 70 2.05 -21.44 -5.16
C ASP A 70 3.57 -21.31 -5.40
N TYR A 71 4.27 -20.53 -4.56
CA TYR A 71 5.70 -20.23 -4.67
C TYR A 71 6.41 -20.16 -3.30
N PRO A 72 6.49 -21.26 -2.51
CA PRO A 72 6.97 -21.22 -1.12
C PRO A 72 8.39 -20.64 -0.94
N TYR A 73 9.26 -20.80 -1.94
CA TYR A 73 10.60 -20.20 -1.92
C TYR A 73 10.55 -18.67 -2.01
N LEU A 74 9.69 -18.12 -2.88
CA LEU A 74 9.48 -16.66 -2.97
C LEU A 74 8.82 -16.12 -1.71
N PHE A 75 7.82 -16.83 -1.16
CA PHE A 75 7.22 -16.47 0.12
C PHE A 75 8.28 -16.32 1.23
N SER A 76 9.19 -17.31 1.34
CA SER A 76 10.27 -17.26 2.33
C SER A 76 11.18 -16.05 2.14
N LEU A 77 11.52 -15.71 0.89
CA LEU A 77 12.34 -14.56 0.54
C LEU A 77 11.65 -13.23 0.89
N GLU A 78 10.41 -13.05 0.44
CA GLU A 78 9.63 -11.83 0.66
C GLU A 78 9.32 -11.62 2.15
N LEU A 79 9.11 -12.70 2.91
CA LEU A 79 8.91 -12.59 4.37
C LEU A 79 10.14 -12.02 5.08
N ARG A 80 11.36 -12.27 4.59
CA ARG A 80 12.59 -11.68 5.17
C ARG A 80 12.83 -10.25 4.74
N ARG A 81 12.41 -9.89 3.52
CA ARG A 81 12.56 -8.54 2.96
C ARG A 81 11.38 -7.63 3.27
N ASN A 82 10.44 -8.09 4.09
CA ASN A 82 9.23 -7.35 4.36
C ASN A 82 9.55 -6.02 5.07
N PRO A 83 8.83 -4.92 4.76
CA PRO A 83 9.13 -3.59 5.29
C PRO A 83 8.87 -3.43 6.80
N PHE A 84 8.29 -4.45 7.45
CA PHE A 84 8.07 -4.52 8.89
C PHE A 84 9.12 -5.36 9.62
N SER A 85 10.06 -6.00 8.89
CA SER A 85 11.19 -6.69 9.50
C SER A 85 12.25 -5.68 9.93
N PRO A 86 12.68 -5.66 11.20
CA PRO A 86 13.82 -4.86 11.62
C PRO A 86 15.16 -5.39 11.07
N ASP A 87 15.20 -6.66 10.66
CA ASP A 87 16.37 -7.30 10.06
C ASP A 87 16.17 -7.45 8.55
N ASN A 88 16.94 -6.69 7.75
CA ASN A 88 16.93 -6.72 6.28
C ASN A 88 17.78 -7.88 5.69
N GLY A 89 17.93 -8.98 6.42
CA GLY A 89 18.81 -10.09 6.07
C GLY A 89 18.22 -11.03 5.01
N VAL A 90 18.73 -10.99 3.78
CA VAL A 90 18.29 -11.87 2.67
C VAL A 90 18.78 -13.32 2.85
N ILE A 91 19.78 -13.54 3.72
CA ILE A 91 20.48 -14.81 3.91
C ILE A 91 19.65 -15.78 4.78
N VAL A 92 19.48 -17.02 4.31
CA VAL A 92 18.92 -18.13 5.10
C VAL A 92 20.01 -18.63 6.05
N ARG A 93 19.73 -18.62 7.36
CA ARG A 93 20.58 -19.25 8.39
C ARG A 93 19.99 -20.57 8.82
#